data_AF-A0A941D1T0-F1
#
_entry.id   AF-A0A941D1T0-F1
#
_cell.length_a   1.000
_cell.length_b   1.000
_cell.length_c   1.000
_cell.angle_alpha   90.00
_cell.angle_beta   90.00
_cell.angle_gamma   90.00
#
_symmetry.space_group_name_H-M   'P 1'
#
loop_
_entity.id
_entity.type
_entity.pdbx_description
1 polymer ?
#
loop_
_entity_poly.entity_id
_entity_poly.type
_entity_poly.pdbx_seq_one_letter_code
_entity_poly.pdbx_strand_id
1 'polypeptide(L)'
;MTQGVVTVQGLNLRDGPGGAATPPSLDLGVGVEMFESKAGWTRVTTLKAPIRGGWVSSQFLSQTVAVATPAPPPPAAPPMPDAPGHPVTVAGGKAITPDGRAFASAYKGGFYTTGRTSLAGWLAGNPPPADLKPSAVRVVRAISANEGLLEAVNSYDNSYMSIGLFQWTCGPATDPGELPALLAALKRTWPVAFQDCFGRYGLDVQTATATATTGYLVLNGVVLNTAARKLQLRGPVWAYRFWRAGHHHDMRACQLSFAAGRMARFLDLKAAGVPIRRWLTSEQGVALVLDEHVNRPGHVPGTLTAALAKIGAHDPAGWQTADEARLIAAYVLARKATNMTDPIKRAERIADAVNQNTLSADRGSFVI
;
A
#
# COMPACT_ATOMS: atom_id res chain seq x y z
N MET A 1 4.29 14.00 22.81
CA MET A 1 5.56 13.42 23.32
C MET A 1 6.67 14.30 22.81
N THR A 2 7.64 14.66 23.66
CA THR A 2 8.74 15.55 23.29
C THR A 2 9.95 14.70 22.94
N GLN A 3 10.59 14.96 21.79
CA GLN A 3 11.83 14.29 21.43
C GLN A 3 13.02 15.16 21.83
N GLY A 4 14.13 14.51 22.14
CA GLY A 4 15.38 15.19 22.45
C GLY A 4 16.59 14.39 21.97
N VAL A 5 17.75 15.02 22.08
CA VAL A 5 19.04 14.38 21.83
C VAL A 5 19.92 14.51 23.06
N VAL A 6 20.66 13.44 23.36
CA VAL A 6 21.67 13.45 24.43
C VAL A 6 22.79 14.39 24.04
N THR A 7 23.15 15.33 24.93
CA THR A 7 24.16 16.38 24.65
C THR A 7 25.52 16.13 25.28
N VAL A 8 25.70 14.96 25.92
CA VAL A 8 26.96 14.56 26.57
C VAL A 8 27.29 13.11 26.26
N GLN A 9 28.58 12.78 26.22
CA GLN A 9 29.02 11.41 26.07
C GLN A 9 28.84 10.62 27.38
N GLY A 10 28.35 9.38 27.31
CA GLY A 10 28.27 8.49 28.46
C GLY A 10 27.24 8.90 29.52
N LEU A 11 26.08 9.42 29.10
CA LEU A 11 24.98 9.78 29.99
C LEU A 11 24.34 8.55 30.64
N ASN A 12 24.52 8.37 31.94
CA ASN A 12 23.97 7.23 32.66
C ASN A 12 22.44 7.25 32.75
N LEU A 13 21.82 6.12 32.38
CA LEU A 13 20.44 5.80 32.74
C LEU A 13 20.36 5.50 34.24
N ARG A 14 19.20 5.76 34.85
CA ARG A 14 18.92 5.49 36.26
C ARG A 14 17.52 4.93 36.46
N ASP A 15 17.33 4.16 37.53
CA ASP A 15 16.04 3.57 37.89
C ASP A 15 15.02 4.60 38.42
N GLY A 16 15.50 5.77 38.84
CA GLY A 16 14.69 6.88 39.34
C GLY A 16 15.45 8.21 39.33
N PRO A 17 14.77 9.34 39.59
CA PRO A 17 15.42 10.65 39.74
C PRO A 17 16.53 10.60 40.82
N GLY A 18 17.79 10.74 40.41
CA GLY A 18 18.95 10.66 41.32
C GLY A 18 19.28 9.26 41.85
N GLY A 19 18.62 8.20 41.37
CA GLY A 19 18.83 6.81 41.81
C GLY A 19 20.14 6.19 41.34
N ALA A 20 20.35 4.88 41.51
CA ALA A 20 21.55 4.20 41.02
C ALA A 20 21.64 4.24 39.48
N ALA A 21 22.87 4.27 38.95
CA ALA A 21 23.10 4.18 37.51
C ALA A 21 22.85 2.75 37.02
N THR A 22 22.11 2.61 35.92
CA THR A 22 21.88 1.36 35.22
C THR A 22 22.67 1.32 33.93
N PRO A 23 23.71 0.47 33.83
CA PRO A 23 24.42 0.29 32.58
C PRO A 23 23.49 -0.30 31.50
N PRO A 24 23.66 0.09 30.23
CA PRO A 24 24.72 0.97 29.70
C PRO A 24 24.32 2.45 29.69
N SER A 25 25.31 3.34 29.63
CA SER A 25 25.09 4.77 29.37
C SER A 25 24.66 5.05 27.93
N LEU A 26 24.09 6.24 27.71
CA LEU A 26 23.73 6.78 26.41
C LEU A 26 24.85 7.68 25.88
N ASP A 27 25.18 7.53 24.60
CA ASP A 27 26.21 8.34 23.96
C ASP A 27 25.69 9.70 23.47
N LEU A 28 26.62 10.62 23.21
CA LEU A 28 26.34 11.92 22.63
C LEU A 28 25.57 11.74 21.30
N GLY A 29 24.51 12.51 21.10
CA GLY A 29 23.71 12.51 19.88
C GLY A 29 22.65 11.41 19.80
N VAL A 30 22.55 10.52 20.79
CA VAL A 30 21.47 9.52 20.85
C VAL A 30 20.12 10.23 20.95
N GLY A 31 19.21 9.91 20.02
CA GLY A 31 17.84 10.41 20.03
C GLY A 31 16.97 9.66 21.04
N VAL A 32 16.18 10.42 21.80
CA VAL A 32 15.31 9.90 22.86
C VAL A 32 13.90 10.50 22.80
N GLU A 33 12.91 9.72 23.20
CA GLU A 33 11.59 10.20 23.59
C GLU A 33 11.59 10.57 25.08
N MET A 34 11.07 11.75 25.40
CA MET A 34 10.96 12.29 26.77
C MET A 34 9.50 12.21 27.22
N PHE A 35 9.25 11.60 28.37
CA PHE A 35 7.89 11.31 28.87
C PHE A 35 7.47 12.26 29.99
N GLU A 36 8.26 12.30 31.05
CA GLU A 36 7.99 13.08 32.26
C GLU A 36 9.28 13.69 32.78
N SER A 37 9.18 14.84 33.44
CA SER A 37 10.31 15.50 34.09
C SER A 37 9.96 15.89 35.53
N LYS A 38 10.85 15.57 36.47
CA LYS A 38 10.69 15.90 37.90
C LYS A 38 12.04 16.20 38.52
N ALA A 39 12.15 17.31 39.23
CA ALA A 39 13.33 17.70 40.00
C ALA A 39 14.66 17.65 39.21
N GLY A 40 14.66 18.11 37.95
CA GLY A 40 15.86 18.14 37.10
C GLY A 40 16.22 16.80 36.44
N TRP A 41 15.34 15.80 36.52
CA TRP A 41 15.47 14.52 35.84
C TRP A 41 14.34 14.33 34.84
N THR A 42 14.64 13.69 33.71
CA THR A 42 13.67 13.34 32.67
C THR A 42 13.69 11.85 32.40
N ARG A 43 12.51 11.24 32.37
CA ARG A 43 12.34 9.86 31.93
C ARG A 43 12.36 9.79 30.41
N VAL A 44 13.22 8.93 29.88
CA VAL A 44 13.48 8.81 28.46
C VAL A 44 13.44 7.36 27.95
N THR A 45 13.22 7.21 26.64
CA THR A 45 13.38 5.95 25.90
C THR A 45 14.17 6.20 24.61
N THR A 46 15.10 5.33 24.25
CA THR A 46 15.86 5.46 22.99
C THR A 46 14.95 5.23 21.78
N LEU A 47 15.15 6.04 20.73
CA LEU A 47 14.37 5.97 19.48
C LEU A 47 14.75 4.80 18.55
N LYS A 48 15.84 4.09 18.86
CA LYS A 48 16.40 3.00 18.03
C LYS A 48 16.77 1.80 18.90
N ALA A 49 16.73 0.62 18.29
CA ALA A 49 17.06 -0.65 18.94
C ALA A 49 18.56 -0.73 19.34
N PRO A 50 18.89 -1.31 20.51
CA PRO A 50 17.96 -1.80 21.52
C PRO A 50 17.23 -0.64 22.20
N ILE A 51 15.90 -0.77 22.35
CA ILE A 51 15.08 0.20 23.05
C ILE A 51 15.40 0.10 24.54
N ARG A 52 15.88 1.20 25.12
CA ARG A 52 16.25 1.29 26.54
C ARG A 52 15.55 2.48 27.15
N GLY A 53 15.06 2.30 28.38
CA GLY A 53 14.33 3.34 29.11
C GLY A 53 14.86 3.54 30.52
N GLY A 54 14.77 4.77 31.03
CA GLY A 54 15.22 5.12 32.37
C GLY A 54 15.20 6.63 32.60
N TRP A 55 15.74 7.06 33.74
CA TRP A 55 15.87 8.47 34.10
C TRP A 55 17.26 9.00 33.78
N VAL A 56 17.32 10.19 33.17
CA VAL A 56 18.57 10.92 32.92
C VAL A 56 18.45 12.36 33.42
N SER A 57 19.59 13.01 33.66
CA SER A 57 19.60 14.41 34.08
C SER A 57 19.13 15.31 32.93
N SER A 58 18.09 16.11 33.17
CA SER A 58 17.43 16.92 32.13
C SER A 58 18.37 17.92 31.46
N GLN A 59 19.42 18.37 32.18
CA GLN A 59 20.39 19.33 31.65
C GLN A 59 21.22 18.77 30.48
N PHE A 60 21.28 17.44 30.33
CA PHE A 60 22.01 16.77 29.25
C PHE A 60 21.10 16.32 28.10
N LEU A 61 19.89 16.87 28.04
CA LEU A 61 18.96 16.70 26.95
C LEU A 61 18.77 18.04 26.26
N SER A 62 19.04 18.09 24.97
CA SER A 62 18.54 19.16 24.12
C SER A 62 17.13 18.79 23.72
N GLN A 63 16.15 19.64 24.06
CA GLN A 63 14.83 19.52 23.49
C GLN A 63 14.93 19.91 22.02
N THR A 64 14.73 18.95 21.15
CA THR A 64 14.33 19.26 19.79
C THR A 64 12.86 19.64 19.91
N VAL A 65 12.57 20.93 20.08
CA VAL A 65 11.26 21.42 19.65
C VAL A 65 11.16 20.92 18.23
N ALA A 66 10.18 20.05 17.96
CA ALA A 66 9.92 19.62 16.60
C ALA A 66 9.79 20.94 15.83
N VAL A 67 10.81 21.28 15.03
CA VAL A 67 10.65 22.27 13.98
C VAL A 67 9.46 21.71 13.25
N ALA A 68 8.32 22.41 13.35
CA ALA A 68 7.12 22.02 12.68
C ALA A 68 7.58 21.73 11.26
N THR A 69 7.58 20.45 10.89
CA THR A 69 7.85 20.09 9.51
C THR A 69 6.87 20.95 8.75
N PRO A 70 7.33 21.81 7.82
CA PRO A 70 6.41 22.70 7.12
C PRO A 70 5.23 21.84 6.70
N ALA A 71 4.01 22.28 7.05
CA ALA A 71 2.82 21.51 6.76
C ALA A 71 2.96 20.99 5.33
N PRO A 72 2.82 19.67 5.08
CA PRO A 72 3.07 19.13 3.78
C PRO A 72 2.32 19.98 2.75
N PRO A 73 2.98 20.38 1.65
CA PRO A 73 2.37 21.26 0.67
C PRO A 73 0.99 20.69 0.32
N PRO A 74 -0.04 21.54 0.18
CA PRO A 74 -1.38 21.07 -0.12
C PRO A 74 -1.31 20.11 -1.32
N PRO A 75 -2.10 19.01 -1.31
CA PRO A 75 -2.03 18.01 -2.35
C PRO A 75 -2.03 18.68 -3.72
N ALA A 76 -1.06 18.34 -4.56
CA ALA A 76 -0.95 18.92 -5.89
C ALA A 76 -2.30 18.77 -6.60
N ALA A 77 -2.82 19.86 -7.15
CA ALA A 77 -4.10 19.85 -7.87
C ALA A 77 -4.02 18.79 -8.99
N PRO A 78 -5.11 18.04 -9.24
CA PRO A 78 -5.13 17.09 -10.34
C PRO A 78 -4.91 17.83 -11.68
N PRO A 79 -4.36 17.14 -12.70
CA PRO A 79 -4.22 17.70 -14.05
C PRO A 79 -5.52 18.33 -14.59
N MET A 80 -5.37 19.29 -15.51
CA MET A 80 -6.48 20.07 -16.07
C MET A 80 -7.58 19.17 -16.67
N PRO A 81 -8.88 19.37 -16.35
CA PRO A 81 -9.97 18.67 -17.03
C PRO A 81 -9.90 18.73 -18.56
N ASP A 82 -10.30 17.65 -19.25
CA ASP A 82 -10.60 17.73 -20.69
C ASP A 82 -11.89 18.50 -20.95
N ALA A 83 -11.88 19.33 -22.00
CA ALA A 83 -13.03 20.13 -22.43
C ALA A 83 -12.99 20.34 -23.96
N PRO A 84 -14.10 20.72 -24.63
CA PRO A 84 -14.11 20.93 -26.08
C PRO A 84 -13.03 21.90 -26.59
N GLY A 85 -12.68 22.94 -25.82
CA GLY A 85 -11.61 23.88 -26.17
C GLY A 85 -10.19 23.40 -25.84
N HIS A 86 -10.05 22.34 -25.04
CA HIS A 86 -8.77 21.76 -24.65
C HIS A 86 -8.88 20.23 -24.66
N PRO A 87 -8.99 19.61 -25.85
CA PRO A 87 -9.21 18.18 -25.95
C PRO A 87 -7.93 17.38 -25.68
N VAL A 88 -8.12 16.13 -25.28
CA VAL A 88 -7.06 15.12 -25.34
C VAL A 88 -6.82 14.78 -26.80
N THR A 89 -5.56 14.80 -27.25
CA THR A 89 -5.20 14.50 -28.64
C THR A 89 -4.19 13.36 -28.72
N VAL A 90 -3.93 12.86 -29.93
CA VAL A 90 -2.91 11.85 -30.19
C VAL A 90 -1.97 12.35 -31.27
N ALA A 91 -0.68 12.41 -30.97
CA ALA A 91 0.36 12.86 -31.88
C ALA A 91 1.61 12.00 -31.71
N GLY A 92 2.21 11.53 -32.82
CA GLY A 92 3.45 10.75 -32.78
C GLY A 92 3.35 9.46 -31.92
N GLY A 93 2.19 8.82 -31.88
CA GLY A 93 1.96 7.63 -31.05
C GLY A 93 1.90 7.92 -29.55
N LYS A 94 1.77 9.18 -29.14
CA LYS A 94 1.57 9.61 -27.75
C LYS A 94 0.20 10.23 -27.58
N ALA A 95 -0.46 9.95 -26.45
CA ALA A 95 -1.61 10.69 -26.02
C ALA A 95 -1.15 11.96 -25.30
N ILE A 96 -1.75 13.09 -25.69
CA ILE A 96 -1.38 14.43 -25.26
C ILE A 96 -2.51 15.00 -24.43
N THR A 97 -2.17 15.56 -23.27
CA THR A 97 -3.07 16.20 -22.32
C THR A 97 -3.62 17.52 -22.87
N PRO A 98 -4.70 18.06 -22.28
CA PRO A 98 -5.25 19.38 -22.60
C PRO A 98 -4.22 20.53 -22.56
N ASP A 99 -3.18 20.44 -21.73
CA ASP A 99 -2.08 21.41 -21.59
C ASP A 99 -0.86 21.08 -22.47
N GLY A 100 -1.00 20.17 -23.45
CA GLY A 100 0.01 19.91 -24.48
C GLY A 100 1.13 18.95 -24.08
N ARG A 101 1.02 18.23 -22.95
CA ARG A 101 2.05 17.30 -22.46
C ARG A 101 1.72 15.86 -22.84
N ALA A 102 2.72 15.06 -23.18
CA ALA A 102 2.50 13.63 -23.35
C ALA A 102 2.29 12.92 -21.99
N PHE A 103 1.26 12.08 -21.87
CA PHE A 103 1.00 11.32 -20.64
C PHE A 103 0.99 9.80 -20.81
N ALA A 104 0.64 9.30 -22.01
CA ALA A 104 0.58 7.88 -22.32
C ALA A 104 1.06 7.59 -23.74
N SER A 105 1.42 6.32 -24.00
CA SER A 105 1.81 5.84 -25.32
C SER A 105 0.69 5.00 -25.92
N ALA A 106 0.44 5.14 -27.23
CA ALA A 106 -0.46 4.27 -27.96
C ALA A 106 0.19 2.89 -28.15
N TYR A 107 -0.58 1.83 -27.93
CA TYR A 107 -0.12 0.45 -28.09
C TYR A 107 -1.29 -0.50 -28.32
N LYS A 108 -1.20 -1.40 -29.32
CA LYS A 108 -2.21 -2.44 -29.64
C LYS A 108 -3.67 -1.96 -29.57
N GLY A 109 -3.94 -0.77 -30.11
CA GLY A 109 -5.29 -0.18 -30.16
C GLY A 109 -5.81 0.39 -28.83
N GLY A 110 -4.97 0.52 -27.82
CA GLY A 110 -5.25 1.25 -26.58
C GLY A 110 -4.08 2.17 -26.20
N PHE A 111 -4.05 2.58 -24.93
CA PHE A 111 -3.01 3.45 -24.38
C PHE A 111 -2.48 2.89 -23.08
N TYR A 112 -1.22 3.17 -22.79
CA TYR A 112 -0.63 2.80 -21.51
C TYR A 112 0.36 3.84 -20.98
N THR A 113 0.48 3.88 -19.66
CA THR A 113 1.50 4.62 -18.92
C THR A 113 1.77 3.89 -17.62
N THR A 114 3.04 3.80 -17.24
CA THR A 114 3.46 3.17 -15.99
C THR A 114 3.21 4.06 -14.77
N GLY A 115 2.79 5.31 -14.99
CA GLY A 115 2.72 6.34 -13.98
C GLY A 115 4.12 6.81 -13.53
N ARG A 116 4.15 7.67 -12.52
CA ARG A 116 5.35 8.30 -11.94
C ARG A 116 5.34 8.31 -10.41
N THR A 117 4.17 8.31 -9.79
CA THR A 117 4.03 8.44 -8.33
C THR A 117 3.91 7.08 -7.66
N SER A 118 4.94 6.67 -6.94
CA SER A 118 4.86 5.48 -6.07
C SER A 118 4.00 5.76 -4.84
N LEU A 119 3.44 4.71 -4.25
CA LEU A 119 2.70 4.83 -2.98
C LEU A 119 3.59 5.39 -1.86
N ALA A 120 4.85 4.95 -1.79
CA ALA A 120 5.83 5.49 -0.85
C ALA A 120 6.08 6.99 -1.07
N GLY A 121 6.24 7.42 -2.34
CA GLY A 121 6.45 8.82 -2.69
C GLY A 121 5.26 9.70 -2.33
N TRP A 122 4.03 9.22 -2.52
CA TRP A 122 2.83 9.94 -2.12
C TRP A 122 2.71 10.04 -0.58
N LEU A 123 2.93 8.94 0.14
CA LEU A 123 2.83 8.88 1.60
C LEU A 123 3.88 9.75 2.33
N ALA A 124 4.97 10.13 1.66
CA ALA A 124 5.98 11.03 2.24
C ALA A 124 5.42 12.43 2.55
N GLY A 125 4.35 12.85 1.85
CA GLY A 125 3.70 14.14 2.07
C GLY A 125 2.20 14.05 2.34
N ASN A 126 1.62 12.86 2.39
CA ASN A 126 0.18 12.68 2.54
C ASN A 126 -0.08 11.59 3.60
N PRO A 127 -0.72 11.90 4.73
CA PRO A 127 -1.04 10.88 5.72
C PRO A 127 -2.02 9.85 5.11
N PRO A 128 -1.88 8.57 5.46
CA PRO A 128 -2.86 7.57 5.04
C PRO A 128 -4.22 7.87 5.71
N PRO A 129 -5.33 7.30 5.16
CA PRO A 129 -6.63 7.33 5.81
C PRO A 129 -6.55 6.88 7.28
N ALA A 130 -7.20 7.64 8.18
CA ALA A 130 -7.03 7.50 9.63
C ALA A 130 -7.52 6.15 10.19
N ASP A 131 -8.40 5.48 9.47
CA ASP A 131 -8.94 4.16 9.80
C ASP A 131 -7.97 3.01 9.48
N LEU A 132 -6.91 3.25 8.69
CA LEU A 132 -5.94 2.23 8.35
C LEU A 132 -4.87 2.06 9.42
N LYS A 133 -4.66 0.80 9.83
CA LYS A 133 -3.55 0.44 10.71
C LYS A 133 -2.19 0.65 10.01
N PRO A 134 -1.16 1.15 10.72
CA PRO A 134 0.16 1.35 10.14
C PRO A 134 0.77 0.10 9.49
N SER A 135 0.57 -1.08 10.07
CA SER A 135 1.01 -2.38 9.52
C SER A 135 0.35 -2.69 8.18
N ALA A 136 -0.94 -2.42 8.03
CA ALA A 136 -1.65 -2.58 6.75
C ALA A 136 -1.08 -1.64 5.67
N VAL A 137 -0.78 -0.39 6.02
CA VAL A 137 -0.15 0.57 5.09
C VAL A 137 1.24 0.09 4.66
N ARG A 138 2.05 -0.42 5.60
CA ARG A 138 3.39 -0.97 5.28
C ARG A 138 3.32 -2.17 4.35
N VAL A 139 2.38 -3.09 4.60
CA VAL A 139 2.14 -4.25 3.72
C VAL A 139 1.76 -3.81 2.31
N VAL A 140 0.75 -2.93 2.16
CA VAL A 140 0.33 -2.45 0.84
C VAL A 140 1.47 -1.70 0.13
N ARG A 141 2.25 -0.90 0.86
CA ARG A 141 3.44 -0.23 0.33
C ARG A 141 4.47 -1.21 -0.21
N ALA A 142 4.80 -2.28 0.52
CA ALA A 142 5.75 -3.27 0.05
C ALA A 142 5.29 -3.95 -1.24
N ILE A 143 3.99 -4.27 -1.34
CA ILE A 143 3.41 -4.90 -2.53
C ILE A 143 3.33 -3.96 -3.72
N SER A 144 3.09 -2.67 -3.48
CA SER A 144 3.03 -1.69 -4.57
C SER A 144 4.30 -1.61 -5.40
N ALA A 145 5.47 -1.96 -4.83
CA ALA A 145 6.73 -2.03 -5.57
C ALA A 145 6.78 -3.15 -6.61
N ASN A 146 5.88 -4.13 -6.50
CA ASN A 146 5.71 -5.22 -7.47
C ASN A 146 4.61 -4.95 -8.51
N GLU A 147 3.83 -3.88 -8.35
CA GLU A 147 2.63 -3.62 -9.13
C GLU A 147 2.73 -2.28 -9.88
N GLY A 148 1.62 -1.55 -10.02
CA GLY A 148 1.53 -0.28 -10.72
C GLY A 148 1.74 0.93 -9.81
N LEU A 149 2.08 2.07 -10.43
CA LEU A 149 2.09 3.37 -9.75
C LEU A 149 0.67 3.97 -9.70
N LEU A 150 0.46 4.99 -8.87
CA LEU A 150 -0.89 5.45 -8.48
C LEU A 150 -1.76 5.92 -9.65
N GLU A 151 -1.13 6.51 -10.67
CA GLU A 151 -1.75 6.98 -11.92
C GLU A 151 -1.42 6.10 -13.14
N ALA A 152 -0.90 4.88 -12.93
CA ALA A 152 -0.67 3.96 -14.03
C ALA A 152 -2.00 3.62 -14.74
N VAL A 153 -1.95 3.47 -16.07
CA VAL A 153 -3.12 3.10 -16.89
C VAL A 153 -2.67 2.11 -17.95
N ASN A 154 -3.52 1.13 -18.25
CA ASN A 154 -3.41 0.29 -19.43
C ASN A 154 -4.82 0.02 -19.98
N SER A 155 -5.05 0.31 -21.26
CA SER A 155 -6.32 0.04 -21.94
C SER A 155 -6.20 -0.85 -23.18
N TYR A 156 -5.05 -1.49 -23.41
CA TYR A 156 -4.82 -2.25 -24.64
C TYR A 156 -5.11 -3.74 -24.54
N ASP A 157 -5.08 -4.33 -23.34
CA ASP A 157 -5.23 -5.78 -23.17
C ASP A 157 -6.69 -6.23 -23.07
N ASN A 158 -6.91 -7.52 -22.78
CA ASN A 158 -8.24 -8.11 -22.69
C ASN A 158 -9.08 -7.59 -21.51
N SER A 159 -8.50 -6.81 -20.60
CA SER A 159 -9.21 -6.16 -19.49
C SER A 159 -9.80 -4.80 -19.85
N TYR A 160 -9.53 -4.28 -21.05
CA TYR A 160 -10.03 -3.02 -21.64
C TYR A 160 -9.62 -1.72 -20.93
N MET A 161 -9.49 -1.75 -19.61
CA MET A 161 -8.97 -0.67 -18.77
C MET A 161 -8.51 -1.28 -17.45
N SER A 162 -7.28 -0.99 -17.08
CA SER A 162 -6.73 -1.21 -15.75
C SER A 162 -6.02 0.05 -15.25
N ILE A 163 -6.09 0.28 -13.93
CA ILE A 163 -5.50 1.49 -13.34
C ILE A 163 -4.76 1.21 -12.03
N GLY A 164 -3.75 2.02 -11.80
CA GLY A 164 -3.29 2.33 -10.46
C GLY A 164 -2.57 1.20 -9.73
N LEU A 165 -2.63 1.28 -8.40
CA LEU A 165 -1.78 0.59 -7.44
C LEU A 165 -1.65 -0.90 -7.70
N PHE A 166 -2.77 -1.62 -7.88
CA PHE A 166 -2.81 -3.06 -8.19
C PHE A 166 -3.39 -3.35 -9.59
N GLN A 167 -3.32 -2.37 -10.51
CA GLN A 167 -3.85 -2.50 -11.87
C GLN A 167 -5.32 -2.99 -11.89
N TRP A 168 -6.18 -2.33 -11.12
CA TRP A 168 -7.59 -2.69 -10.98
C TRP A 168 -8.29 -2.71 -12.33
N THR A 169 -8.87 -3.85 -12.71
CA THR A 169 -9.36 -4.09 -14.08
C THR A 169 -10.87 -3.92 -14.25
N CYS A 170 -11.34 -3.64 -15.46
CA CYS A 170 -12.76 -3.73 -15.84
C CYS A 170 -13.27 -5.17 -16.07
N GLY A 171 -12.41 -6.17 -15.90
CA GLY A 171 -12.70 -7.58 -16.19
C GLY A 171 -12.66 -7.91 -17.68
N PRO A 172 -12.26 -9.12 -18.06
CA PRO A 172 -12.25 -9.56 -19.46
C PRO A 172 -13.65 -9.82 -19.99
N ALA A 173 -13.82 -9.76 -21.32
CA ALA A 173 -15.07 -10.12 -22.01
C ALA A 173 -16.35 -9.65 -21.28
N THR A 174 -17.16 -10.60 -20.79
CA THR A 174 -18.41 -10.37 -20.05
C THR A 174 -18.24 -10.33 -18.53
N ASP A 175 -17.05 -10.62 -18.03
CA ASP A 175 -16.81 -10.77 -16.60
C ASP A 175 -16.76 -9.39 -15.91
N PRO A 176 -17.24 -9.32 -14.65
CA PRO A 176 -17.09 -8.13 -13.84
C PRO A 176 -15.62 -7.95 -13.40
N GLY A 177 -15.24 -6.72 -13.10
CA GLY A 177 -13.87 -6.36 -12.69
C GLY A 177 -13.79 -5.70 -11.32
N GLU A 178 -12.58 -5.60 -10.76
CA GLU A 178 -12.34 -4.94 -9.47
C GLU A 178 -12.34 -3.40 -9.59
N LEU A 179 -12.10 -2.84 -10.78
CA LEU A 179 -12.14 -1.38 -10.99
C LEU A 179 -13.52 -0.79 -10.65
N PRO A 180 -14.65 -1.34 -11.15
CA PRO A 180 -15.97 -0.90 -10.72
C PRO A 180 -16.19 -0.92 -9.20
N ALA A 181 -15.66 -1.93 -8.50
CA ALA A 181 -15.78 -2.02 -7.04
C ALA A 181 -14.93 -0.96 -6.31
N LEU A 182 -13.73 -0.68 -6.80
CA LEU A 182 -12.91 0.44 -6.33
C LEU A 182 -13.65 1.77 -6.51
N LEU A 183 -14.22 2.01 -7.69
CA LEU A 183 -14.94 3.25 -7.97
C LEU A 183 -16.24 3.35 -7.17
N ALA A 184 -16.91 2.23 -6.87
CA ALA A 184 -18.04 2.21 -5.94
C ALA A 184 -17.63 2.59 -4.51
N ALA A 185 -16.44 2.16 -4.07
CA ALA A 185 -15.87 2.60 -2.81
C ALA A 185 -15.55 4.11 -2.82
N LEU A 186 -14.96 4.63 -3.91
CA LEU A 186 -14.72 6.07 -4.09
C LEU A 186 -16.03 6.86 -4.04
N LYS A 187 -17.05 6.43 -4.79
CA LYS A 187 -18.37 7.08 -4.84
C LYS A 187 -19.05 7.14 -3.47
N ARG A 188 -18.91 6.08 -2.67
CA ARG A 188 -19.50 6.01 -1.33
C ARG A 188 -18.74 6.90 -0.33
N THR A 189 -17.41 6.82 -0.32
CA THR A 189 -16.60 7.50 0.71
C THR A 189 -16.32 8.96 0.35
N TRP A 190 -16.11 9.26 -0.93
CA TRP A 190 -15.79 10.59 -1.46
C TRP A 190 -16.63 10.91 -2.70
N PRO A 191 -17.95 11.11 -2.56
CA PRO A 191 -18.87 11.33 -3.69
C PRO A 191 -18.49 12.56 -4.54
N VAL A 192 -17.95 13.61 -3.93
CA VAL A 192 -17.47 14.81 -4.64
C VAL A 192 -16.28 14.48 -5.54
N ALA A 193 -15.30 13.72 -5.03
CA ALA A 193 -14.15 13.29 -5.81
C ALA A 193 -14.55 12.36 -6.96
N PHE A 194 -15.48 11.44 -6.71
CA PHE A 194 -16.06 10.60 -7.76
C PHE A 194 -16.73 11.45 -8.85
N GLN A 195 -17.52 12.46 -8.46
CA GLN A 195 -18.19 13.34 -9.40
C GLN A 195 -17.21 14.15 -10.25
N ASP A 196 -16.14 14.71 -9.66
CA ASP A 196 -15.11 15.43 -10.41
C ASP A 196 -14.32 14.51 -11.35
N CYS A 197 -13.94 13.32 -10.89
CA CYS A 197 -13.12 12.40 -11.65
C CYS A 197 -13.90 11.71 -12.78
N PHE A 198 -15.16 11.36 -12.53
CA PHE A 198 -15.89 10.38 -13.34
C PHE A 198 -17.34 10.76 -13.60
N GLY A 199 -18.11 11.08 -12.55
CA GLY A 199 -19.56 11.24 -12.66
C GLY A 199 -19.97 12.36 -13.61
N ARG A 200 -19.25 13.48 -13.63
CA ARG A 200 -19.51 14.59 -14.58
C ARG A 200 -19.33 14.22 -16.05
N TYR A 201 -18.67 13.10 -16.32
CA TYR A 201 -18.42 12.56 -17.66
C TYR A 201 -19.37 11.42 -18.03
N GLY A 202 -20.42 11.21 -17.22
CA GLY A 202 -21.42 10.16 -17.43
C GLY A 202 -20.97 8.76 -17.02
N LEU A 203 -19.81 8.62 -16.37
CA LEU A 203 -19.36 7.33 -15.84
C LEU A 203 -20.00 7.08 -14.47
N ASP A 204 -20.60 5.90 -14.33
CA ASP A 204 -21.11 5.35 -13.07
C ASP A 204 -20.65 3.89 -12.90
N VAL A 205 -21.08 3.25 -11.82
CA VAL A 205 -20.71 1.89 -11.43
C VAL A 205 -21.94 1.09 -11.02
N GLN A 206 -21.92 -0.20 -11.30
CA GLN A 206 -22.92 -1.16 -10.86
C GLN A 206 -22.22 -2.34 -10.18
N THR A 207 -22.54 -2.58 -8.91
CA THR A 207 -22.06 -3.71 -8.12
C THR A 207 -23.24 -4.49 -7.55
N ALA A 208 -23.04 -5.79 -7.28
CA ALA A 208 -24.11 -6.63 -6.73
C ALA A 208 -24.51 -6.21 -5.31
N THR A 209 -23.54 -5.74 -4.51
CA THR A 209 -23.73 -5.19 -3.17
C THR A 209 -22.78 -4.02 -2.95
N ALA A 210 -22.98 -3.26 -1.87
CA ALA A 210 -22.07 -2.16 -1.49
C ALA A 210 -20.64 -2.65 -1.15
N THR A 211 -20.48 -3.92 -0.77
CA THR A 211 -19.20 -4.54 -0.38
C THR A 211 -18.68 -5.53 -1.43
N ALA A 212 -19.35 -5.64 -2.58
CA ALA A 212 -18.92 -6.52 -3.65
C ALA A 212 -17.50 -6.17 -4.10
N THR A 213 -16.71 -7.20 -4.38
CA THR A 213 -15.31 -7.06 -4.78
C THR A 213 -15.14 -6.85 -6.28
N THR A 214 -16.21 -7.05 -7.05
CA THR A 214 -16.26 -6.82 -8.49
C THR A 214 -17.59 -6.17 -8.91
N GLY A 215 -17.62 -5.61 -10.12
CA GLY A 215 -18.83 -5.07 -10.73
C GLY A 215 -18.63 -4.70 -12.19
N TYR A 216 -19.48 -3.81 -12.70
CA TYR A 216 -19.42 -3.26 -14.04
C TYR A 216 -19.36 -1.73 -14.03
N LEU A 217 -18.63 -1.15 -14.97
CA LEU A 217 -18.78 0.28 -15.26
C LEU A 217 -20.10 0.50 -16.01
N VAL A 218 -20.67 1.67 -15.82
CA VAL A 218 -21.85 2.16 -16.53
C VAL A 218 -21.44 3.46 -17.21
N LEU A 219 -21.71 3.60 -18.50
CA LEU A 219 -21.42 4.84 -19.22
C LEU A 219 -22.69 5.38 -19.87
N ASN A 220 -23.09 6.59 -19.48
CA ASN A 220 -24.32 7.24 -19.95
C ASN A 220 -25.55 6.33 -19.80
N GLY A 221 -25.65 5.66 -18.66
CA GLY A 221 -26.72 4.69 -18.37
C GLY A 221 -26.54 3.30 -19.00
N VAL A 222 -25.51 3.07 -19.81
CA VAL A 222 -25.26 1.77 -20.46
C VAL A 222 -24.24 0.95 -19.67
N VAL A 223 -24.64 -0.23 -19.21
CA VAL A 223 -23.75 -1.16 -18.48
C VAL A 223 -22.72 -1.78 -19.44
N LEU A 224 -21.44 -1.69 -19.08
CA LEU A 224 -20.31 -2.18 -19.88
C LEU A 224 -20.00 -3.66 -19.57
N ASN A 225 -20.98 -4.52 -19.79
CA ASN A 225 -20.93 -5.96 -19.48
C ASN A 225 -20.60 -6.86 -20.68
N THR A 226 -20.13 -6.30 -21.80
CA THR A 226 -19.66 -7.07 -22.95
C THR A 226 -18.37 -6.47 -23.51
N ALA A 227 -17.60 -7.28 -24.23
CA ALA A 227 -16.41 -6.87 -24.95
C ALA A 227 -16.64 -5.61 -25.81
N ALA A 228 -17.69 -5.63 -26.64
CA ALA A 228 -18.02 -4.53 -27.54
C ALA A 228 -18.33 -3.23 -26.79
N ARG A 229 -19.05 -3.31 -25.67
CA ARG A 229 -19.37 -2.14 -24.84
C ARG A 229 -18.16 -1.62 -24.09
N LYS A 230 -17.19 -2.47 -23.73
CA LYS A 230 -15.95 -2.05 -23.06
C LYS A 230 -14.94 -1.40 -24.03
N LEU A 231 -15.04 -1.62 -25.35
CA LEU A 231 -14.10 -1.07 -26.35
C LEU A 231 -13.97 0.45 -26.30
N GLN A 232 -15.02 1.17 -25.93
CA GLN A 232 -14.98 2.63 -25.81
C GLN A 232 -13.96 3.12 -24.78
N LEU A 233 -13.61 2.31 -23.77
CA LEU A 233 -12.58 2.64 -22.77
C LEU A 233 -11.17 2.67 -23.36
N ARG A 234 -10.95 2.12 -24.55
CA ARG A 234 -9.66 2.14 -25.25
C ARG A 234 -9.27 3.52 -25.77
N GLY A 235 -10.25 4.43 -25.88
CA GLY A 235 -10.01 5.77 -26.39
C GLY A 235 -9.07 6.60 -25.50
N PRO A 236 -8.32 7.55 -26.09
CA PRO A 236 -7.35 8.36 -25.34
C PRO A 236 -8.01 9.21 -24.25
N VAL A 237 -9.26 9.64 -24.46
CA VAL A 237 -10.03 10.42 -23.49
C VAL A 237 -10.27 9.64 -22.19
N TRP A 238 -10.63 8.36 -22.26
CA TRP A 238 -10.83 7.56 -21.05
C TRP A 238 -9.50 7.23 -20.37
N ALA A 239 -8.46 6.91 -21.14
CA ALA A 239 -7.11 6.76 -20.58
C ALA A 239 -6.67 8.03 -19.83
N TYR A 240 -6.96 9.21 -20.39
CA TYR A 240 -6.66 10.49 -19.75
C TYR A 240 -7.45 10.71 -18.46
N ARG A 241 -8.76 10.51 -18.48
CA ARG A 241 -9.62 10.72 -17.30
C ARG A 241 -9.22 9.82 -16.13
N PHE A 242 -8.90 8.56 -16.40
CA PHE A 242 -8.37 7.64 -15.38
C PHE A 242 -6.98 8.03 -14.89
N TRP A 243 -6.08 8.44 -15.79
CA TRP A 243 -4.76 8.94 -15.42
C TRP A 243 -4.85 10.22 -14.54
N ARG A 244 -5.72 11.16 -14.92
CA ARG A 244 -6.02 12.37 -14.13
C ARG A 244 -6.57 12.01 -12.76
N ALA A 245 -7.53 11.09 -12.68
CA ALA A 245 -8.07 10.62 -11.42
C ALA A 245 -6.98 10.01 -10.51
N GLY A 246 -5.99 9.32 -11.09
CA GLY A 246 -4.82 8.82 -10.36
C GLY A 246 -3.95 9.88 -9.68
N HIS A 247 -4.14 11.17 -9.99
CA HIS A 247 -3.50 12.30 -9.30
C HIS A 247 -4.37 12.87 -8.18
N HIS A 248 -5.66 12.56 -8.15
CA HIS A 248 -6.59 13.06 -7.15
C HIS A 248 -6.29 12.44 -5.78
N HIS A 249 -6.16 13.28 -4.74
CA HIS A 249 -5.85 12.84 -3.37
C HIS A 249 -6.78 11.71 -2.90
N ASP A 250 -8.09 11.93 -3.00
CA ASP A 250 -9.08 10.97 -2.52
C ASP A 250 -9.10 9.67 -3.34
N MET A 251 -8.75 9.72 -4.63
CA MET A 251 -8.60 8.50 -5.43
C MET A 251 -7.39 7.68 -4.97
N ARG A 252 -6.26 8.35 -4.64
CA ARG A 252 -5.07 7.68 -4.09
C ARG A 252 -5.36 7.06 -2.72
N ALA A 253 -6.05 7.80 -1.84
CA ALA A 253 -6.52 7.32 -0.55
C ALA A 253 -7.49 6.13 -0.69
N CYS A 254 -8.40 6.18 -1.67
CA CYS A 254 -9.33 5.10 -1.98
C CYS A 254 -8.59 3.84 -2.45
N GLN A 255 -7.62 3.98 -3.36
CA GLN A 255 -6.80 2.86 -3.80
C GLN A 255 -6.05 2.17 -2.65
N LEU A 256 -5.48 2.95 -1.73
CA LEU A 256 -4.80 2.42 -0.55
C LEU A 256 -5.78 1.67 0.37
N SER A 257 -6.93 2.27 0.67
CA SER A 257 -7.96 1.66 1.52
C SER A 257 -8.51 0.38 0.92
N PHE A 258 -8.78 0.38 -0.39
CA PHE A 258 -9.30 -0.77 -1.12
C PHE A 258 -8.27 -1.91 -1.19
N ALA A 259 -6.99 -1.58 -1.41
CA ALA A 259 -5.89 -2.54 -1.34
C ALA A 259 -5.75 -3.14 0.07
N ALA A 260 -5.82 -2.32 1.12
CA ALA A 260 -5.74 -2.77 2.50
C ALA A 260 -6.91 -3.72 2.85
N GLY A 261 -8.13 -3.36 2.44
CA GLY A 261 -9.32 -4.19 2.63
C GLY A 261 -9.25 -5.56 1.93
N ARG A 262 -8.37 -5.74 0.93
CA ARG A 262 -8.16 -7.04 0.27
C ARG A 262 -7.62 -8.10 1.24
N MET A 263 -6.90 -7.71 2.29
CA MET A 263 -6.31 -8.67 3.24
C MET A 263 -7.36 -9.48 3.99
N ALA A 264 -8.49 -8.88 4.34
CA ALA A 264 -9.60 -9.58 4.99
C ALA A 264 -10.15 -10.74 4.14
N ARG A 265 -9.95 -10.72 2.81
CA ARG A 265 -10.46 -11.76 1.90
C ARG A 265 -9.67 -13.07 1.99
N PHE A 266 -8.40 -13.03 2.41
CA PHE A 266 -7.56 -14.22 2.47
C PHE A 266 -7.18 -14.64 3.89
N LEU A 267 -7.17 -13.73 4.87
CA LEU A 267 -6.68 -14.03 6.23
C LEU A 267 -7.46 -15.17 6.92
N ASP A 268 -8.74 -15.34 6.58
CA ASP A 268 -9.61 -16.41 7.09
C ASP A 268 -9.73 -17.65 6.19
N LEU A 269 -9.11 -17.62 5.00
CA LEU A 269 -8.97 -18.83 4.22
C LEU A 269 -8.12 -19.83 4.98
N LYS A 270 -8.39 -21.12 4.78
CA LYS A 270 -7.71 -22.20 5.50
C LYS A 270 -6.59 -22.78 4.64
N ALA A 271 -5.40 -22.91 5.21
CA ALA A 271 -4.32 -23.74 4.70
C ALA A 271 -4.03 -24.85 5.71
N ALA A 272 -3.98 -26.10 5.24
CA ALA A 272 -3.92 -27.27 6.11
C ALA A 272 -4.97 -27.26 7.25
N GLY A 273 -6.20 -26.81 6.95
CA GLY A 273 -7.31 -26.75 7.92
C GLY A 273 -7.27 -25.58 8.92
N VAL A 274 -6.18 -24.81 8.97
CA VAL A 274 -5.97 -23.69 9.90
C VAL A 274 -6.03 -22.35 9.14
N PRO A 275 -6.66 -21.29 9.68
CA PRO A 275 -6.70 -19.98 9.03
C PRO A 275 -5.31 -19.42 8.74
N ILE A 276 -5.12 -18.80 7.57
CA ILE A 276 -3.83 -18.22 7.13
C ILE A 276 -3.26 -17.26 8.18
N ARG A 277 -4.11 -16.43 8.80
CA ARG A 277 -3.72 -15.48 9.85
C ARG A 277 -3.08 -16.10 11.09
N ARG A 278 -3.12 -17.43 11.26
CA ARG A 278 -2.46 -18.13 12.38
C ARG A 278 -1.05 -18.58 12.00
N TRP A 279 -0.84 -18.92 10.73
CA TRP A 279 0.45 -19.32 10.18
C TRP A 279 1.36 -18.11 9.98
N LEU A 280 0.86 -17.09 9.29
CA LEU A 280 1.61 -15.90 8.89
C LEU A 280 1.04 -14.68 9.60
N THR A 281 1.84 -14.10 10.49
CA THR A 281 1.47 -12.97 11.36
C THR A 281 2.48 -11.83 11.32
N SER A 282 3.58 -11.99 10.60
CA SER A 282 4.51 -10.91 10.26
C SER A 282 3.97 -10.08 9.10
N GLU A 283 4.38 -8.81 9.01
CA GLU A 283 4.05 -7.98 7.85
C GLU A 283 4.64 -8.56 6.56
N GLN A 284 5.85 -9.12 6.61
CA GLN A 284 6.47 -9.81 5.48
C GLN A 284 5.64 -11.00 4.99
N GLY A 285 5.19 -11.87 5.91
CA GLY A 285 4.36 -13.03 5.58
C GLY A 285 3.04 -12.62 4.93
N VAL A 286 2.34 -11.65 5.54
CA VAL A 286 1.07 -11.14 5.00
C VAL A 286 1.26 -10.44 3.66
N ALA A 287 2.36 -9.70 3.46
CA ALA A 287 2.70 -9.12 2.17
C ALA A 287 2.87 -10.20 1.10
N LEU A 288 3.64 -11.27 1.35
CA LEU A 288 3.82 -12.35 0.38
C LEU A 288 2.50 -13.02 -0.02
N VAL A 289 1.57 -13.20 0.93
CA VAL A 289 0.23 -13.73 0.64
C VAL A 289 -0.59 -12.74 -0.17
N LEU A 290 -0.56 -11.44 0.17
CA LEU A 290 -1.24 -10.41 -0.61
C LEU A 290 -0.70 -10.37 -2.05
N ASP A 291 0.61 -10.54 -2.25
CA ASP A 291 1.28 -10.55 -3.56
C ASP A 291 0.71 -11.65 -4.47
N GLU A 292 0.66 -12.88 -3.95
CA GLU A 292 0.05 -13.99 -4.65
C GLU A 292 -1.46 -13.79 -4.80
N HIS A 293 -2.14 -13.26 -3.79
CA HIS A 293 -3.58 -13.03 -3.86
C HIS A 293 -4.00 -11.98 -4.90
N VAL A 294 -3.13 -11.01 -5.20
CA VAL A 294 -3.33 -10.06 -6.30
C VAL A 294 -3.20 -10.76 -7.65
N ASN A 295 -2.24 -11.66 -7.81
CA ASN A 295 -1.92 -12.30 -9.10
C ASN A 295 -2.72 -13.58 -9.39
N ARG A 296 -2.95 -14.39 -8.35
CA ARG A 296 -3.42 -15.78 -8.37
C ARG A 296 -4.22 -16.10 -7.08
N PRO A 297 -5.34 -15.41 -6.80
CA PRO A 297 -6.08 -15.53 -5.54
C PRO A 297 -6.45 -16.96 -5.17
N GLY A 298 -6.90 -17.77 -6.14
CA GLY A 298 -7.29 -19.17 -5.92
C GLY A 298 -6.15 -20.12 -5.55
N HIS A 299 -4.89 -19.75 -5.76
CA HIS A 299 -3.74 -20.60 -5.49
C HIS A 299 -3.25 -20.51 -4.05
N VAL A 300 -3.47 -19.38 -3.38
CA VAL A 300 -2.93 -19.07 -2.05
C VAL A 300 -3.07 -20.22 -1.04
N PRO A 301 -4.27 -20.81 -0.82
CA PRO A 301 -4.41 -21.89 0.17
C PRO A 301 -3.59 -23.14 -0.19
N GLY A 302 -3.56 -23.51 -1.47
CA GLY A 302 -2.82 -24.68 -1.97
C GLY A 302 -1.31 -24.47 -1.88
N THR A 303 -0.84 -23.29 -2.29
CA THR A 303 0.58 -22.91 -2.21
C THR A 303 1.08 -22.93 -0.77
N LEU A 304 0.30 -22.38 0.17
CA LEU A 304 0.68 -22.40 1.59
C LEU A 304 0.62 -23.81 2.19
N THR A 305 -0.37 -24.63 1.82
CA THR A 305 -0.46 -26.04 2.25
C THR A 305 0.76 -26.85 1.77
N ALA A 306 1.20 -26.65 0.52
CA ALA A 306 2.40 -27.28 0.00
C ALA A 306 3.67 -26.84 0.75
N ALA A 307 3.76 -25.56 1.11
CA ALA A 307 4.87 -25.03 1.91
C ALA A 307 4.89 -25.61 3.34
N LEU A 308 3.73 -25.72 3.99
CA LEU A 308 3.57 -26.32 5.32
C LEU A 308 3.99 -27.81 5.31
N ALA A 309 3.55 -28.57 4.30
CA ALA A 309 3.94 -29.96 4.13
C ALA A 309 5.46 -30.12 3.99
N LYS A 310 6.11 -29.21 3.24
CA LYS A 310 7.56 -29.23 3.04
C LYS A 310 8.36 -29.02 4.32
N ILE A 311 7.82 -28.28 5.29
CA ILE A 311 8.49 -28.06 6.59
C ILE A 311 7.97 -28.99 7.71
N GLY A 312 7.04 -29.90 7.41
CA GLY A 312 6.44 -30.80 8.40
C GLY A 312 5.61 -30.08 9.46
N ALA A 313 4.96 -28.96 9.11
CA ALA A 313 4.20 -28.15 10.05
C ALA A 313 2.75 -28.64 10.21
N HIS A 314 2.28 -28.71 11.47
CA HIS A 314 0.92 -29.16 11.80
C HIS A 314 0.14 -28.21 12.72
N ASP A 315 0.83 -27.38 13.52
CA ASP A 315 0.22 -26.40 14.41
C ASP A 315 1.10 -25.14 14.51
N PRO A 316 0.57 -23.92 14.29
CA PRO A 316 1.31 -22.68 14.51
C PRO A 316 1.35 -22.20 15.97
N ALA A 317 0.69 -22.90 16.91
CA ALA A 317 0.75 -22.56 18.33
C ALA A 317 2.20 -22.60 18.84
N GLY A 318 2.60 -21.53 19.54
CA GLY A 318 3.95 -21.42 20.10
C GLY A 318 5.06 -21.08 19.09
N TRP A 319 4.75 -20.95 17.80
CA TRP A 319 5.73 -20.54 16.79
C TRP A 319 6.39 -19.20 17.15
N GLN A 320 7.69 -19.13 16.86
CA GLN A 320 8.52 -17.94 16.96
C GLN A 320 8.79 -17.35 15.56
N THR A 321 9.46 -16.20 15.49
CA THR A 321 9.88 -15.58 14.22
C THR A 321 10.64 -16.54 13.32
N ALA A 322 11.52 -17.39 13.88
CA ALA A 322 12.29 -18.36 13.11
C ALA A 322 11.41 -19.43 12.42
N ASP A 323 10.30 -19.84 13.05
CA ASP A 323 9.36 -20.81 12.48
C ASP A 323 8.60 -20.22 11.30
N GLU A 324 8.11 -18.98 11.46
CA GLU A 324 7.44 -18.26 10.38
C GLU A 324 8.40 -17.98 9.21
N ALA A 325 9.66 -17.64 9.50
CA ALA A 325 10.69 -17.46 8.47
C ALA A 325 10.95 -18.75 7.65
N ARG A 326 10.96 -19.93 8.30
CA ARG A 326 11.06 -21.22 7.59
C ARG A 326 9.86 -21.45 6.67
N LEU A 327 8.66 -21.13 7.12
CA LEU A 327 7.45 -21.20 6.30
C LEU A 327 7.52 -20.23 5.11
N ILE A 328 7.93 -18.98 5.34
CA ILE A 328 8.09 -17.97 4.29
C ILE A 328 9.05 -18.47 3.20
N ALA A 329 10.21 -19.02 3.58
CA ALA A 329 11.18 -19.57 2.63
C ALA A 329 10.57 -20.72 1.78
N ALA A 330 9.83 -21.64 2.43
CA ALA A 330 9.15 -22.72 1.72
C ALA A 330 8.04 -22.20 0.79
N TYR A 331 7.28 -21.19 1.24
CA TYR A 331 6.19 -20.57 0.49
C TYR A 331 6.69 -19.84 -0.76
N VAL A 332 7.77 -19.07 -0.65
CA VAL A 332 8.42 -18.42 -1.80
C VAL A 332 8.83 -19.43 -2.88
N LEU A 333 9.34 -20.60 -2.48
CA LEU A 333 9.65 -21.67 -3.43
C LEU A 333 8.40 -22.31 -4.04
N ALA A 334 7.36 -22.55 -3.23
CA ALA A 334 6.11 -23.15 -3.69
C ALA A 334 5.38 -22.27 -4.72
N ARG A 335 5.47 -20.94 -4.58
CA ARG A 335 4.88 -19.97 -5.52
C ARG A 335 5.34 -20.13 -6.96
N LYS A 336 6.53 -20.72 -7.20
CA LYS A 336 7.02 -21.02 -8.56
C LYS A 336 6.06 -21.90 -9.38
N ALA A 337 5.26 -22.71 -8.72
CA ALA A 337 4.31 -23.62 -9.38
C ALA A 337 2.99 -22.96 -9.83
N THR A 338 2.79 -21.67 -9.56
CA THR A 338 1.48 -20.99 -9.72
C THR A 338 1.33 -20.21 -11.03
N ASN A 339 2.30 -20.31 -11.94
CA ASN A 339 2.39 -19.48 -13.16
C ASN A 339 2.25 -17.97 -12.87
N MET A 340 2.60 -17.55 -11.65
CA MET A 340 2.72 -16.15 -11.29
C MET A 340 3.94 -15.55 -12.00
N THR A 341 3.85 -14.29 -12.41
CA THR A 341 4.97 -13.59 -13.06
C THR A 341 6.09 -13.35 -12.05
N ASP A 342 7.32 -13.72 -12.40
CA ASP A 342 8.54 -13.50 -11.62
C ASP A 342 8.41 -13.69 -10.09
N PRO A 343 7.89 -14.83 -9.60
CA PRO A 343 7.47 -14.99 -8.21
C PRO A 343 8.63 -14.80 -7.22
N ILE A 344 9.85 -15.14 -7.62
CA ILE A 344 11.06 -14.98 -6.81
C ILE A 344 11.49 -13.51 -6.74
N LYS A 345 11.63 -12.85 -7.88
CA LYS A 345 12.01 -11.42 -7.93
C LYS A 345 11.01 -10.54 -7.17
N ARG A 346 9.73 -10.90 -7.21
CA ARG A 346 8.68 -10.23 -6.43
C ARG A 346 8.82 -10.45 -4.92
N ALA A 347 9.18 -11.67 -4.50
CA ALA A 347 9.47 -11.96 -3.10
C ALA A 347 10.74 -11.26 -2.60
N GLU A 348 11.78 -11.19 -3.44
CA GLU A 348 13.03 -10.46 -3.15
C GLU A 348 12.75 -8.98 -2.89
N ARG A 349 11.94 -8.31 -3.71
CA ARG A 349 11.57 -6.90 -3.47
C ARG A 349 10.79 -6.69 -2.16
N ILE A 350 10.00 -7.67 -1.72
CA ILE A 350 9.35 -7.63 -0.40
C ILE A 350 10.39 -7.84 0.72
N ALA A 351 11.38 -8.72 0.52
CA ALA A 351 12.47 -8.89 1.46
C ALA A 351 13.38 -7.64 1.55
N ASP A 352 13.60 -6.92 0.44
CA ASP A 352 14.31 -5.65 0.43
C ASP A 352 13.62 -4.61 1.31
N ALA A 353 12.27 -4.59 1.34
CA ALA A 353 11.53 -3.71 2.24
C ALA A 353 11.79 -4.03 3.72
N VAL A 354 12.01 -5.31 4.07
CA VAL A 354 12.44 -5.73 5.40
C VAL A 354 13.86 -5.25 5.70
N ASN A 355 14.79 -5.45 4.76
CA ASN A 355 16.19 -5.01 4.89
C ASN A 355 16.31 -3.48 5.05
N GLN A 356 15.39 -2.72 4.45
CA GLN A 356 15.28 -1.27 4.58
C GLN A 356 14.53 -0.82 5.84
N ASN A 357 14.11 -1.74 6.69
CA ASN A 357 13.32 -1.48 7.91
C ASN A 357 12.00 -0.72 7.61
N THR A 358 11.42 -0.98 6.43
CA THR A 358 10.14 -0.42 5.99
C THR A 358 8.99 -1.44 6.08
N LEU A 359 9.30 -2.68 6.44
CA LEU A 359 8.40 -3.80 6.67
C LEU A 359 9.00 -4.69 7.76
N SER A 360 8.20 -5.22 8.68
CA SER A 360 8.71 -6.14 9.73
C SER A 360 8.58 -7.62 9.32
N ALA A 361 9.64 -8.39 9.60
CA ALA A 361 9.63 -9.84 9.51
C ALA A 361 9.27 -10.52 10.85
N ASP A 362 9.09 -9.76 11.92
CA ASP A 362 8.83 -10.32 13.24
C ASP A 362 7.44 -10.94 13.29
N ARG A 363 7.34 -12.13 13.88
CA ARG A 363 6.05 -12.79 14.12
C ARG A 363 5.17 -11.89 14.99
N GLY A 364 3.91 -11.74 14.61
CA GLY A 364 2.94 -10.89 15.29
C GLY A 364 3.06 -9.38 14.99
N SER A 365 3.98 -8.96 14.12
CA SER A 365 4.12 -7.54 13.75
C SER A 365 2.96 -7.01 12.90
N PHE A 366 2.21 -7.89 12.22
CA PHE A 366 1.02 -7.49 11.48
C PHE A 366 -0.21 -7.41 12.38
N VAL A 367 -0.79 -6.20 12.47
CA VAL A 367 -2.04 -5.93 13.18
C VAL A 367 -3.08 -5.36 12.20
N ILE A 368 -4.33 -5.80 12.29
CA ILE A 368 -5.45 -5.28 11.48
C ILE A 368 -6.60 -4.85 12.36
#